data_AF-A0A6P8YYT6-F1
#
_entry.id   AF-A0A6P8YYT6-F1
#
_cell.length_a   1.000
_cell.length_b   1.000
_cell.length_c   1.000
_cell.angle_alpha   90.00
_cell.angle_beta   90.00
_cell.angle_gamma   90.00
#
_symmetry.space_group_name_H-M   'P 1'
#
loop_
_entity.id
_entity.type
_entity.pdbx_description
1 polymer ?
#
loop_
_entity_poly.entity_id
_entity_poly.type
_entity_poly.pdbx_seq_one_letter_code
_entity_poly.pdbx_strand_id
1 'polypeptide(L)'
;MLLAAACLLLPAVGGQFINSYAGPFDVELQRVEICPGAMSGLNLLNFTQRLTRDRKYPKRFYYTGVVQHFFDVLPSLAWTIRLSSWSSRGGWKENAYHHTFTRVCDLAKARFNNPVYRRVILAAMGSDFVFSCPFPASRWEFTDFPVDVTADEFKEFVYGKWRIDIQSLDGKTNTVLSCHREFVDTVPKVQGRRGAGVPAEANYSGTSVKIGPIICTRTLSPINDAEKREAFMFLEQTRLRTGSACCSVLGLFTLDRATMFQVLSNVFSYFVVVLQMSNWFDLEVAQAAEDGPL
;
A
#
# COMPACT_ATOMS: atom_id res chain seq x y z
N MET A 1 41.56 56.99 -30.11
CA MET A 1 40.16 56.60 -30.34
C MET A 1 40.14 55.33 -31.16
N LEU A 2 39.71 54.20 -30.58
CA LEU A 2 39.15 53.00 -31.25
C LEU A 2 38.93 51.90 -30.19
N LEU A 3 37.97 52.14 -29.29
CA LEU A 3 37.28 51.03 -28.63
C LEU A 3 36.20 50.54 -29.60
N ALA A 4 36.24 49.28 -30.01
CA ALA A 4 35.22 48.68 -30.86
C ALA A 4 34.98 47.21 -30.48
N ALA A 5 33.92 47.01 -29.70
CA ALA A 5 33.02 45.85 -29.70
C ALA A 5 33.62 44.46 -30.05
N ALA A 6 34.15 43.76 -29.04
CA ALA A 6 34.38 42.31 -29.07
C ALA A 6 33.59 41.58 -27.96
N CYS A 7 32.41 42.08 -27.62
CA CYS A 7 31.43 41.46 -26.72
C CYS A 7 30.13 41.20 -27.47
N LEU A 8 29.33 40.23 -26.98
CA LEU A 8 27.96 39.90 -27.41
C LEU A 8 27.81 38.96 -28.64
N LEU A 9 28.55 37.85 -28.67
CA LEU A 9 28.10 36.60 -29.32
C LEU A 9 28.27 35.39 -28.39
N LEU A 10 27.80 35.51 -27.15
CA LEU A 10 27.37 34.32 -26.42
C LEU A 10 26.04 33.89 -27.06
N PRO A 11 25.92 32.66 -27.61
CA PRO A 11 24.61 32.16 -27.96
C PRO A 11 23.76 32.18 -26.69
N ALA A 12 22.58 32.78 -26.77
CA ALA A 12 21.56 32.61 -25.75
C ALA A 12 21.10 31.15 -25.84
N VAL A 13 21.88 30.25 -25.22
CA VAL A 13 21.43 28.93 -24.83
C VAL A 13 20.35 29.19 -23.82
N GLY A 14 19.12 29.30 -24.34
CA GLY A 14 17.90 29.35 -23.58
C GLY A 14 17.78 28.03 -22.84
N GLY A 15 18.52 27.92 -21.74
CA GLY A 15 18.42 26.85 -20.78
C GLY A 15 17.05 26.94 -20.15
N GLN A 16 16.05 26.43 -20.86
CA GLN A 16 14.82 25.91 -20.27
C GLN A 16 15.19 24.67 -19.46
N PHE A 17 15.97 24.91 -18.40
CA PHE A 17 16.00 24.06 -17.23
C PHE A 17 14.60 24.10 -16.63
N ILE A 18 13.70 23.28 -17.19
CA ILE A 18 12.53 22.79 -16.47
C ILE A 18 13.06 21.77 -15.44
N ASN A 19 13.96 22.24 -14.56
CA ASN A 19 14.44 21.57 -13.36
C ASN A 19 13.38 21.66 -12.26
N SER A 20 12.11 21.47 -12.65
CA SER A 20 11.03 21.30 -11.70
C SER A 20 11.20 19.89 -11.13
N TYR A 21 12.05 19.76 -10.11
CA TYR A 21 12.25 18.51 -9.38
C TYR A 21 10.98 18.07 -8.64
N ALA A 22 10.04 18.99 -8.43
CA ALA A 22 8.69 18.74 -7.97
C ALA A 22 7.66 19.43 -8.87
N GLY A 23 6.40 19.03 -8.73
CA GLY A 23 5.24 19.65 -9.37
C GLY A 23 4.06 18.69 -9.47
N PRO A 24 3.02 19.02 -10.25
CA PRO A 24 1.86 18.14 -10.43
C PRO A 24 2.27 16.79 -11.01
N PHE A 25 1.93 15.69 -10.33
CA PHE A 25 2.47 14.35 -10.59
C PHE A 25 1.38 13.28 -10.72
N ASP A 26 1.59 12.32 -11.60
CA ASP A 26 0.90 11.03 -11.57
C ASP A 26 1.80 10.01 -10.84
N VAL A 27 1.22 9.00 -10.21
CA VAL A 27 1.97 7.93 -9.54
C VAL A 27 1.79 6.63 -10.31
N GLU A 28 2.88 6.01 -10.73
CA GLU A 28 2.88 4.72 -11.41
C GLU A 28 3.44 3.62 -10.49
N LEU A 29 2.60 2.67 -10.08
CA LEU A 29 3.05 1.50 -9.31
C LEU A 29 3.75 0.52 -10.24
N GLN A 30 5.04 0.28 -9.98
CA GLN A 30 5.86 -0.64 -10.76
C GLN A 30 5.69 -2.09 -10.29
N ARG A 31 5.82 -2.34 -8.97
CA ARG A 31 5.61 -3.66 -8.36
C ARG A 31 5.44 -3.59 -6.85
N VAL A 32 4.96 -4.68 -6.26
CA VAL A 32 4.97 -4.92 -4.81
C VAL A 32 5.62 -6.28 -4.52
N GLU A 33 6.48 -6.35 -3.53
CA GLU A 33 7.18 -7.56 -3.07
C GLU A 33 7.11 -7.67 -1.53
N ILE A 34 7.43 -8.85 -0.97
CA ILE A 34 7.60 -9.01 0.49
C ILE A 34 8.96 -8.40 0.87
N CYS A 35 9.06 -7.72 2.02
CA CYS A 35 10.33 -7.14 2.45
C CYS A 35 11.42 -8.22 2.66
N PRO A 36 12.68 -7.96 2.28
CA PRO A 36 13.74 -8.95 2.38
C PRO A 36 14.24 -9.15 3.82
N GLY A 37 14.66 -10.38 4.12
CA GLY A 37 15.44 -10.74 5.31
C GLY A 37 14.74 -10.36 6.62
N ALA A 38 15.51 -9.81 7.57
CA ALA A 38 15.05 -9.48 8.92
C ALA A 38 13.89 -8.46 8.97
N MET A 39 13.61 -7.72 7.89
CA MET A 39 12.51 -6.75 7.85
C MET A 39 11.13 -7.39 7.66
N SER A 40 11.03 -8.64 7.19
CA SER A 40 9.76 -9.35 7.01
C SER A 40 9.03 -9.65 8.34
N GLY A 41 9.79 -9.67 9.44
CA GLY A 41 9.29 -10.07 10.75
C GLY A 41 8.82 -11.53 10.74
N LEU A 42 7.64 -11.78 11.30
CA LEU A 42 7.01 -13.10 11.30
C LEU A 42 6.42 -13.51 9.93
N ASN A 43 6.41 -12.59 8.95
CA ASN A 43 5.85 -12.79 7.60
C ASN A 43 4.42 -13.39 7.57
N LEU A 44 3.57 -12.97 8.51
CA LEU A 44 2.18 -13.42 8.65
C LEU A 44 1.22 -12.76 7.63
N LEU A 45 1.75 -12.19 6.55
CA LEU A 45 1.00 -11.68 5.41
C LEU A 45 1.55 -12.34 4.14
N ASN A 46 0.72 -13.12 3.45
CA ASN A 46 1.01 -13.62 2.12
C ASN A 46 0.14 -12.88 1.12
N PHE A 47 0.71 -12.46 -0.01
CA PHE A 47 -0.07 -11.91 -1.10
C PHE A 47 0.47 -12.39 -2.45
N THR A 48 -0.44 -12.68 -3.36
CA THR A 48 -0.18 -12.89 -4.78
C THR A 48 -1.05 -11.92 -5.55
N GLN A 49 -0.46 -11.11 -6.43
CA GLN A 49 -1.26 -10.15 -7.20
C GLN A 49 -0.73 -9.95 -8.60
N ARG A 50 -1.66 -9.58 -9.48
CA ARG A 50 -1.43 -9.16 -10.85
C ARG A 50 -2.11 -7.81 -11.03
N LEU A 51 -1.32 -6.85 -11.49
CA LEU A 51 -1.82 -5.55 -11.92
C LEU A 51 -1.98 -5.56 -13.44
N THR A 52 -3.14 -5.14 -13.92
CA THR A 52 -3.42 -4.98 -15.35
C THR A 52 -3.79 -3.52 -15.61
N ARG A 53 -3.00 -2.82 -16.43
CA ARG A 53 -3.27 -1.43 -16.82
C ARG A 53 -4.45 -1.39 -17.80
N ASP A 54 -5.41 -0.50 -17.55
CA ASP A 54 -6.53 -0.28 -18.47
C ASP A 54 -6.01 0.34 -19.79
N ARG A 55 -6.40 -0.25 -20.93
CA ARG A 55 -6.00 0.20 -22.27
C ARG A 55 -6.67 1.51 -22.68
N LYS A 56 -7.89 1.76 -22.20
CA LYS A 56 -8.70 2.96 -22.49
C LYS A 56 -8.39 4.09 -21.50
N TYR A 57 -8.12 3.74 -20.24
CA TYR A 57 -7.82 4.70 -19.17
C TYR A 57 -6.45 4.43 -18.52
N PRO A 58 -5.33 4.91 -19.10
CA PRO A 58 -3.98 4.56 -18.63
C PRO A 58 -3.63 4.90 -17.16
N LYS A 59 -4.49 5.64 -16.44
CA LYS A 59 -4.34 5.93 -15.00
C LYS A 59 -5.11 4.97 -14.08
N ARG A 60 -5.88 4.05 -14.66
CA ARG A 60 -6.64 3.00 -13.97
C ARG A 60 -5.90 1.68 -14.04
N PHE A 61 -5.76 1.04 -12.89
CA PHE A 61 -5.17 -0.28 -12.75
C PHE A 61 -6.22 -1.25 -12.19
N TYR A 62 -6.25 -2.45 -12.73
CA TYR A 62 -7.10 -3.55 -12.26
C TYR A 62 -6.25 -4.52 -11.44
N TYR A 63 -6.64 -4.75 -10.20
CA TYR A 63 -6.00 -5.66 -9.26
C TYR A 63 -6.74 -7.00 -9.22
N THR A 64 -6.04 -8.06 -9.57
CA THR A 64 -6.50 -9.45 -9.42
C THR A 64 -5.49 -10.21 -8.59
N GLY A 65 -5.92 -10.85 -7.50
CA GLY A 65 -4.98 -11.45 -6.56
C GLY A 65 -5.62 -12.06 -5.31
N VAL A 66 -4.78 -12.67 -4.48
CA VAL A 66 -5.14 -13.24 -3.18
C VAL A 66 -4.28 -12.62 -2.10
N VAL A 67 -4.90 -12.15 -1.01
CA VAL A 67 -4.22 -11.69 0.21
C VAL A 67 -4.64 -12.57 1.39
N GLN A 68 -3.72 -12.93 2.26
CA GLN A 68 -3.94 -13.76 3.44
C GLN A 68 -3.16 -13.17 4.61
N HIS A 69 -3.84 -12.88 5.72
CA HIS A 69 -3.15 -12.46 6.95
C HIS A 69 -3.44 -13.46 8.09
N PHE A 70 -2.38 -14.07 8.62
CA PHE A 70 -2.44 -15.12 9.64
C PHE A 70 -2.47 -14.55 11.07
N PHE A 71 -2.97 -13.33 11.23
CA PHE A 71 -3.09 -12.62 12.49
C PHE A 71 -4.38 -11.79 12.53
N ASP A 72 -4.92 -11.61 13.73
CA ASP A 72 -6.08 -10.73 13.93
C ASP A 72 -5.63 -9.27 13.94
N VAL A 73 -6.31 -8.43 13.16
CA VAL A 73 -6.10 -6.97 13.11
C VAL A 73 -6.73 -6.38 14.38
N LEU A 74 -5.93 -6.30 15.44
CA LEU A 74 -6.34 -5.75 16.73
C LEU A 74 -6.49 -4.22 16.67
N PRO A 75 -7.30 -3.59 17.55
CA PRO A 75 -7.34 -2.14 17.70
C PRO A 75 -5.97 -1.49 17.97
N SER A 76 -5.05 -2.24 18.58
CA SER A 76 -3.67 -1.83 18.85
C SER A 76 -2.71 -2.03 17.68
N LEU A 77 -3.13 -2.50 16.50
CA LEU A 77 -2.23 -2.67 15.35
C LEU A 77 -1.60 -1.32 14.98
N ALA A 78 -0.29 -1.31 14.78
CA ALA A 78 0.47 -0.16 14.29
C ALA A 78 1.07 -0.46 12.91
N TRP A 79 1.27 0.57 12.09
CA TRP A 79 1.95 0.48 10.80
C TRP A 79 3.14 1.43 10.79
N THR A 80 4.33 0.92 10.50
CA THR A 80 5.51 1.75 10.23
C THR A 80 5.75 1.82 8.73
N ILE A 81 5.75 3.03 8.18
CA ILE A 81 6.05 3.30 6.78
C ILE A 81 7.43 3.96 6.70
N ARG A 82 8.33 3.41 5.88
CA ARG A 82 9.61 4.01 5.51
C ARG A 82 9.65 4.25 4.01
N LEU A 83 9.99 5.46 3.59
CA LEU A 83 10.23 5.77 2.18
C LEU A 83 11.72 5.91 1.94
N SER A 84 12.16 5.39 0.80
CA SER A 84 13.49 5.61 0.24
C SER A 84 13.34 6.20 -1.15
N SER A 85 14.13 7.23 -1.47
CA SER A 85 14.15 7.84 -2.81
C SER A 85 15.34 7.34 -3.62
N TRP A 86 15.21 7.27 -4.94
CA TRP A 86 16.32 6.89 -5.82
C TRP A 86 17.25 8.08 -6.09
N SER A 87 18.53 7.93 -5.80
CA SER A 87 19.55 8.97 -6.00
C SER A 87 19.93 9.13 -7.47
N SER A 88 20.24 10.37 -7.88
CA SER A 88 20.82 10.66 -9.21
C SER A 88 22.17 9.98 -9.45
N ARG A 89 22.89 9.63 -8.38
CA ARG A 89 24.15 8.85 -8.42
C ARG A 89 23.93 7.33 -8.47
N GLY A 90 22.66 6.89 -8.51
CA GLY A 90 22.27 5.49 -8.35
C GLY A 90 22.16 5.07 -6.89
N GLY A 91 21.31 4.07 -6.62
CA GLY A 91 21.05 3.54 -5.29
C GLY A 91 19.89 4.21 -4.57
N TRP A 92 19.38 3.54 -3.53
CA TRP A 92 18.32 4.03 -2.66
C TRP A 92 18.91 4.89 -1.53
N LYS A 93 18.43 6.14 -1.39
CA LYS A 93 18.59 6.93 -0.17
C LYS A 93 17.56 6.44 0.83
N GLU A 94 18.00 5.59 1.75
CA GLU A 94 17.19 5.04 2.84
C GLU A 94 16.60 6.15 3.74
N ASN A 95 15.40 5.91 4.28
CA ASN A 95 14.73 6.78 5.26
C ASN A 95 14.60 8.24 4.81
N ALA A 96 14.24 8.49 3.55
CA ALA A 96 13.80 9.80 3.07
C ALA A 96 12.54 10.29 3.81
N TYR A 97 11.70 9.36 4.29
CA TYR A 97 10.65 9.61 5.28
C TYR A 97 10.45 8.38 6.16
N HIS A 98 10.02 8.58 7.40
CA HIS A 98 9.66 7.51 8.32
C HIS A 98 8.53 7.97 9.25
N HIS A 99 7.44 7.19 9.32
CA HIS A 99 6.34 7.45 10.25
C HIS A 99 5.71 6.16 10.76
N THR A 100 5.23 6.18 12.00
CA THR A 100 4.54 5.05 12.62
C THR A 100 3.13 5.45 13.04
N PHE A 101 2.15 4.95 12.29
CA PHE A 101 0.73 5.07 12.61
C PHE A 101 0.37 4.10 13.72
N THR A 102 -0.14 4.60 14.84
CA THR A 102 -0.76 3.76 15.87
C THR A 102 -2.26 3.65 15.63
N ARG A 103 -2.89 2.59 16.17
CA ARG A 103 -4.35 2.39 16.09
C ARG A 103 -4.89 2.36 14.65
N VAL A 104 -4.19 1.66 13.77
CA VAL A 104 -4.52 1.56 12.33
C VAL A 104 -5.95 1.07 12.09
N CYS A 105 -6.47 0.18 12.95
CA CYS A 105 -7.85 -0.30 12.85
C CYS A 105 -8.87 0.84 13.06
N ASP A 106 -8.61 1.79 13.97
CA ASP A 106 -9.48 2.95 14.17
C ASP A 106 -9.39 3.94 13.00
N LEU A 107 -8.21 4.12 12.41
CA LEU A 107 -8.01 4.91 11.19
C LEU A 107 -8.78 4.31 10.00
N ALA A 108 -8.71 2.99 9.82
CA ALA A 108 -9.49 2.26 8.83
C ALA A 108 -11.00 2.44 9.05
N LYS A 109 -11.47 2.40 10.31
CA LYS A 109 -12.88 2.66 10.66
C LYS A 109 -13.32 4.08 10.31
N ALA A 110 -12.49 5.07 10.61
CA ALA A 110 -12.77 6.47 10.28
C ALA A 110 -12.88 6.67 8.76
N ARG A 111 -12.00 6.06 7.96
CA ARG A 111 -12.06 6.15 6.49
C ARG A 111 -13.18 5.30 5.89
N PHE A 112 -13.55 4.16 6.50
CA PHE A 112 -14.73 3.38 6.09
C PHE A 112 -16.02 4.21 6.16
N ASN A 113 -16.16 5.07 7.17
CA ASN A 113 -17.31 5.95 7.31
C ASN A 113 -17.37 7.07 6.26
N ASN A 114 -16.33 7.29 5.45
CA ASN A 114 -16.38 8.23 4.33
C ASN A 114 -17.30 7.67 3.22
N PRO A 115 -18.30 8.43 2.71
CA PRO A 115 -19.28 7.95 1.74
C PRO A 115 -18.71 7.42 0.41
N VAL A 116 -17.52 7.87 -0.01
CA VAL A 116 -16.86 7.36 -1.23
C VAL A 116 -16.35 5.95 -0.98
N TYR A 117 -15.57 5.76 0.08
CA TYR A 117 -15.01 4.46 0.47
C TYR A 117 -16.13 3.48 0.81
N ARG A 118 -17.12 3.91 1.60
CA ARG A 118 -18.29 3.08 1.91
C ARG A 118 -18.99 2.55 0.67
N ARG A 119 -19.21 3.38 -0.36
CA ARG A 119 -19.84 2.93 -1.62
C ARG A 119 -19.02 1.88 -2.35
N VAL A 120 -17.71 2.12 -2.53
CA VAL A 120 -16.81 1.17 -3.20
C VAL A 120 -16.80 -0.18 -2.48
N ILE A 121 -16.83 -0.16 -1.15
CA ILE A 121 -16.78 -1.36 -0.33
C ILE A 121 -18.11 -2.11 -0.36
N LEU A 122 -19.25 -1.43 -0.19
CA LEU A 122 -20.56 -2.09 -0.26
C LEU A 122 -20.84 -2.62 -1.67
N ALA A 123 -20.33 -1.97 -2.73
CA ALA A 123 -20.40 -2.48 -4.10
C ALA A 123 -19.56 -3.75 -4.29
N ALA A 124 -18.36 -3.80 -3.69
CA ALA A 124 -17.45 -4.95 -3.80
C ALA A 124 -17.83 -6.14 -2.90
N MET A 125 -18.55 -5.90 -1.80
CA MET A 125 -18.68 -6.84 -0.66
C MET A 125 -20.12 -7.06 -0.17
N GLY A 126 -21.09 -6.34 -0.73
CA GLY A 126 -22.51 -6.40 -0.36
C GLY A 126 -22.94 -5.34 0.65
N SER A 127 -24.26 -5.08 0.70
CA SER A 127 -24.91 -4.09 1.58
C SER A 127 -24.73 -4.36 3.07
N ASP A 128 -24.61 -5.62 3.43
CA ASP A 128 -24.68 -6.11 4.82
C ASP A 128 -23.31 -6.04 5.51
N PHE A 129 -22.31 -5.49 4.83
CA PHE A 129 -20.96 -5.40 5.34
C PHE A 129 -20.80 -4.30 6.41
N VAL A 130 -20.24 -4.68 7.56
CA VAL A 130 -19.94 -3.80 8.70
C VAL A 130 -18.48 -3.97 9.12
N PHE A 131 -17.71 -2.88 9.15
CA PHE A 131 -16.34 -2.90 9.66
C PHE A 131 -16.27 -2.80 11.18
N SER A 132 -15.60 -3.77 11.80
CA SER A 132 -15.37 -3.84 13.24
C SER A 132 -13.94 -4.31 13.54
N CYS A 133 -13.44 -3.91 14.71
CA CYS A 133 -12.15 -4.29 15.26
C CYS A 133 -12.38 -5.03 16.59
N PRO A 134 -11.68 -6.13 16.91
CA PRO A 134 -10.64 -6.77 16.09
C PRO A 134 -11.23 -7.43 14.84
N PHE A 135 -10.47 -7.42 13.74
CA PHE A 135 -10.85 -8.09 12.49
C PHE A 135 -10.04 -9.40 12.31
N PRO A 136 -10.69 -10.56 12.12
CA PRO A 136 -10.02 -11.86 12.25
C PRO A 136 -9.12 -12.23 11.06
N ALA A 137 -8.13 -13.08 11.33
CA ALA A 137 -7.28 -13.72 10.32
C ALA A 137 -8.10 -14.36 9.18
N SER A 138 -7.86 -13.94 7.94
CA SER A 138 -8.73 -14.29 6.81
C SER A 138 -7.99 -14.35 5.46
N ARG A 139 -8.62 -15.04 4.49
CA ARG A 139 -8.17 -15.19 3.10
C ARG A 139 -9.11 -14.40 2.19
N TRP A 140 -8.52 -13.60 1.30
CA TRP A 140 -9.20 -12.59 0.52
C TRP A 140 -8.82 -12.74 -0.94
N GLU A 141 -9.80 -12.62 -1.83
CA GLU A 141 -9.61 -12.82 -3.27
C GLU A 141 -10.26 -11.65 -4.02
N PHE A 142 -9.47 -10.95 -4.81
CA PHE A 142 -9.87 -9.81 -5.62
C PHE A 142 -9.87 -10.23 -7.09
N THR A 143 -10.93 -9.91 -7.81
CA THR A 143 -11.01 -10.07 -9.27
C THR A 143 -11.30 -8.73 -9.89
N ASP A 144 -10.38 -8.28 -10.74
CA ASP A 144 -10.37 -7.06 -11.53
C ASP A 144 -10.84 -5.83 -10.75
N PHE A 145 -10.36 -5.66 -9.52
CA PHE A 145 -10.73 -4.51 -8.69
C PHE A 145 -10.07 -3.23 -9.23
N PRO A 146 -10.84 -2.21 -9.68
CA PRO A 146 -10.28 -0.99 -10.24
C PRO A 146 -9.72 -0.09 -9.13
N VAL A 147 -8.52 0.40 -9.36
CA VAL A 147 -7.89 1.44 -8.55
C VAL A 147 -7.57 2.59 -9.49
N ASP A 148 -8.28 3.71 -9.28
CA ASP A 148 -7.97 4.98 -9.91
C ASP A 148 -6.87 5.66 -9.10
N VAL A 149 -5.68 5.75 -9.66
CA VAL A 149 -4.52 6.36 -9.01
C VAL A 149 -4.53 7.86 -9.30
N THR A 150 -5.52 8.56 -8.76
CA THR A 150 -5.60 10.02 -8.82
C THR A 150 -5.23 10.63 -7.47
N ALA A 151 -4.00 11.13 -7.38
CA ALA A 151 -3.54 11.94 -6.25
C ALA A 151 -4.11 13.37 -6.38
N ASP A 152 -5.43 13.51 -6.38
CA ASP A 152 -6.11 14.80 -6.56
C ASP A 152 -6.08 15.67 -5.29
N GLU A 153 -5.89 15.03 -4.13
CA GLU A 153 -5.59 15.70 -2.86
C GLU A 153 -4.20 16.38 -2.89
N PHE A 154 -3.36 16.08 -3.88
CA PHE A 154 -1.99 16.60 -4.03
C PHE A 154 -1.82 17.48 -5.25
N LYS A 155 -1.46 18.74 -5.02
CA LYS A 155 -1.13 19.68 -6.09
C LYS A 155 0.26 19.42 -6.67
N GLU A 156 1.24 19.13 -5.82
CA GLU A 156 2.65 19.01 -6.18
C GLU A 156 3.34 17.93 -5.35
N PHE A 157 4.35 17.26 -5.93
CA PHE A 157 5.24 16.34 -5.22
C PHE A 157 6.55 16.16 -6.00
N VAL A 158 7.60 15.67 -5.34
CA VAL A 158 8.93 15.43 -5.95
C VAL A 158 8.85 14.28 -6.95
N TYR A 159 9.38 14.48 -8.16
CA TYR A 159 9.48 13.46 -9.20
C TYR A 159 10.65 12.51 -8.96
N GLY A 160 10.47 11.23 -9.26
CA GLY A 160 11.52 10.23 -9.13
C GLY A 160 10.98 8.83 -8.88
N LYS A 161 11.87 7.96 -8.43
CA LYS A 161 11.53 6.59 -8.03
C LYS A 161 11.57 6.47 -6.52
N TRP A 162 10.61 5.75 -5.97
CA TRP A 162 10.43 5.56 -4.54
C TRP A 162 10.30 4.08 -4.22
N ARG A 163 10.83 3.70 -3.06
CA ARG A 163 10.63 2.41 -2.44
C ARG A 163 9.98 2.63 -1.08
N ILE A 164 8.81 2.05 -0.89
CA ILE A 164 8.00 2.22 0.30
C ILE A 164 7.98 0.89 1.04
N ASP A 165 8.55 0.84 2.23
CA ASP A 165 8.57 -0.34 3.11
C ASP A 165 7.52 -0.16 4.21
N ILE A 166 6.54 -1.06 4.29
CA ILE A 166 5.38 -0.96 5.17
C ILE A 166 5.34 -2.17 6.08
N GLN A 167 5.64 -1.94 7.36
CA GLN A 167 5.65 -2.96 8.42
C GLN A 167 4.35 -2.90 9.22
N SER A 168 3.67 -4.04 9.37
CA SER A 168 2.61 -4.20 10.37
C SER A 168 3.22 -4.66 11.69
N LEU A 169 2.94 -3.95 12.78
CA LEU A 169 3.45 -4.24 14.12
C LEU A 169 2.29 -4.52 15.09
N ASP A 170 2.47 -5.54 15.92
CA ASP A 170 1.66 -5.72 17.12
C ASP A 170 1.98 -4.57 18.10
N GLY A 171 1.06 -3.62 18.28
CA GLY A 171 1.31 -2.44 19.13
C GLY A 171 1.32 -2.68 20.63
N LYS A 172 1.34 -3.94 21.11
CA LYS A 172 1.64 -4.28 22.51
C LYS A 172 3.09 -4.72 22.69
N THR A 173 3.61 -5.46 21.72
CA THR A 173 4.94 -6.11 21.76
C THR A 173 5.97 -5.45 20.83
N ASN A 174 5.52 -4.58 19.93
CA ASN A 174 6.28 -4.03 18.79
C ASN A 174 6.87 -5.11 17.85
N THR A 175 6.33 -6.33 17.89
CA THR A 175 6.75 -7.40 16.98
C THR A 175 6.26 -7.11 15.56
N VAL A 176 7.16 -7.14 14.58
CA VAL A 176 6.79 -7.05 13.16
C VAL A 176 6.06 -8.32 12.75
N LEU A 177 4.76 -8.20 12.49
CA LEU A 177 3.89 -9.29 12.05
C LEU A 177 4.08 -9.58 10.56
N SER A 178 4.26 -8.55 9.76
CA SER A 178 4.51 -8.63 8.31
C SER A 178 5.18 -7.38 7.78
N CYS A 179 5.77 -7.48 6.59
CA CYS A 179 6.27 -6.32 5.84
C CYS A 179 6.13 -6.54 4.33
N HIS A 180 5.53 -5.58 3.65
CA HIS A 180 5.51 -5.49 2.19
C HIS A 180 6.20 -4.22 1.70
N ARG A 181 6.66 -4.27 0.46
CA ARG A 181 7.52 -3.28 -0.17
C ARG A 181 6.94 -2.90 -1.53
N GLU A 182 6.63 -1.62 -1.72
CA GLU A 182 6.09 -1.08 -2.97
C GLU A 182 7.17 -0.27 -3.70
N PHE A 183 7.21 -0.35 -5.03
CA PHE A 183 8.06 0.49 -5.88
C PHE A 183 7.17 1.37 -6.74
N VAL A 184 7.27 2.69 -6.56
CA VAL A 184 6.40 3.65 -7.24
C VAL A 184 7.24 4.74 -7.90
N ASP A 185 6.86 5.14 -9.10
CA ASP A 185 7.47 6.26 -9.81
C ASP A 185 6.50 7.45 -9.79
N THR A 186 6.98 8.63 -9.41
CA THR A 186 6.22 9.89 -9.47
C THR A 186 6.66 10.66 -10.71
N VAL A 187 5.74 10.80 -11.67
CA VAL A 187 6.02 11.35 -13.01
C VAL A 187 5.23 12.63 -13.28
N PRO A 188 5.76 13.61 -14.04
CA PRO A 188 5.03 14.86 -14.32
C PRO A 188 3.67 14.65 -14.99
N LYS A 189 2.61 15.29 -14.48
CA LYS A 189 1.30 15.40 -15.15
C LYS A 189 1.49 16.18 -16.44
N VAL A 190 1.45 15.49 -17.58
CA VAL A 190 1.59 16.10 -18.91
C VAL A 190 0.38 17.00 -19.21
N GLN A 191 0.52 18.30 -18.94
CA GLN A 191 -0.47 19.32 -19.32
C GLN A 191 -0.70 19.27 -20.84
N GLY A 192 -1.97 19.27 -21.26
CA GLY A 192 -2.38 19.08 -22.65
C GLY A 192 -2.92 17.67 -22.94
N ARG A 193 -2.41 16.62 -22.28
CA ARG A 193 -3.13 15.34 -22.17
C ARG A 193 -4.15 15.42 -21.03
N ARG A 194 -5.17 16.26 -21.21
CA ARG A 194 -6.51 15.98 -20.66
C ARG A 194 -7.05 14.74 -21.39
N GLY A 195 -6.47 13.58 -21.08
CA GLY A 195 -6.99 12.30 -21.55
C GLY A 195 -8.47 12.24 -21.21
N ALA A 196 -9.29 11.76 -22.16
CA ALA A 196 -10.75 11.75 -22.08
C ALA A 196 -11.18 11.41 -20.65
N GLY A 197 -11.75 12.41 -19.96
CA GLY A 197 -11.75 12.48 -18.50
C GLY A 197 -12.13 11.13 -17.92
N VAL A 198 -11.25 10.56 -17.08
CA VAL A 198 -11.53 9.27 -16.42
C VAL A 198 -12.92 9.42 -15.80
N PRO A 199 -13.91 8.61 -16.21
CA PRO A 199 -15.28 8.81 -15.77
C PRO A 199 -15.28 8.77 -14.24
N ALA A 200 -15.98 9.73 -13.62
CA ALA A 200 -15.87 10.06 -12.20
C ALA A 200 -16.21 8.90 -11.24
N GLU A 201 -16.72 7.80 -11.77
CA GLU A 201 -16.92 6.54 -11.08
C GLU A 201 -16.37 5.41 -11.97
N ALA A 202 -15.51 4.57 -11.39
CA ALA A 202 -15.05 3.35 -12.06
C ALA A 202 -16.24 2.41 -12.28
N ASN A 203 -16.25 1.68 -13.40
CA ASN A 203 -17.25 0.65 -13.59
C ASN A 203 -16.87 -0.59 -12.77
N TYR A 204 -17.60 -0.83 -11.68
CA TYR A 204 -17.41 -1.98 -10.79
C TYR A 204 -18.13 -3.27 -11.29
N SER A 205 -18.77 -3.25 -12.47
CA SER A 205 -19.39 -4.45 -13.05
C SER A 205 -18.33 -5.51 -13.38
N GLY A 206 -18.48 -6.72 -12.85
CA GLY A 206 -17.52 -7.82 -13.02
C GLY A 206 -16.39 -7.82 -11.99
N THR A 207 -16.28 -6.77 -11.17
CA THR A 207 -15.38 -6.79 -10.00
C THR A 207 -15.96 -7.69 -8.93
N SER A 208 -15.11 -8.42 -8.21
CA SER A 208 -15.56 -9.16 -7.02
C SER A 208 -14.49 -9.19 -5.95
N VAL A 209 -14.94 -9.13 -4.70
CA VAL A 209 -14.08 -9.33 -3.53
C VAL A 209 -14.72 -10.41 -2.66
N LYS A 210 -14.05 -11.56 -2.58
CA LYS A 210 -14.46 -12.67 -1.71
C LYS A 210 -13.55 -12.71 -0.50
N ILE A 211 -14.10 -12.93 0.68
CA ILE A 211 -13.30 -13.21 1.86
C ILE A 211 -13.88 -14.41 2.59
N GLY A 212 -13.01 -15.31 2.99
CA GLY A 212 -13.32 -16.41 3.87
C GLY A 212 -12.36 -16.46 5.05
N PRO A 213 -12.64 -17.31 6.05
CA PRO A 213 -11.62 -17.69 7.02
C PRO A 213 -10.41 -18.27 6.29
N ILE A 214 -9.24 -18.22 6.93
CA ILE A 214 -8.09 -18.99 6.43
C ILE A 214 -8.42 -20.48 6.58
N ILE A 215 -8.76 -21.11 5.47
CA ILE A 215 -8.90 -22.56 5.42
C ILE A 215 -7.48 -23.13 5.49
N CYS A 216 -7.07 -23.55 6.68
CA CYS A 216 -5.89 -24.38 6.89
C CYS A 216 -6.14 -25.78 6.30
N THR A 217 -6.23 -25.89 4.97
CA THR A 217 -6.16 -27.17 4.26
C THR A 217 -4.79 -27.75 4.50
N ARG A 218 -4.65 -28.49 5.60
CA ARG A 218 -3.46 -29.27 5.90
C ARG A 218 -3.45 -30.45 4.95
N THR A 219 -3.06 -30.21 3.71
CA THR A 219 -2.60 -31.24 2.78
C THR A 219 -1.34 -31.80 3.42
N LEU A 220 -1.53 -32.80 4.29
CA LEU A 220 -0.47 -33.63 4.79
C LEU A 220 0.02 -34.45 3.59
N SER A 221 0.92 -33.85 2.81
CA SER A 221 1.98 -34.59 2.16
C SER A 221 2.53 -35.61 3.16
N PRO A 222 2.95 -36.81 2.74
CA PRO A 222 3.51 -37.82 3.64
C PRO A 222 4.88 -37.36 4.18
N ILE A 223 4.82 -36.44 5.15
CA ILE A 223 5.92 -35.92 5.95
C ILE A 223 6.37 -37.06 6.88
N ASN A 224 7.68 -37.23 7.03
CA ASN A 224 8.22 -38.27 7.89
C ASN A 224 7.88 -37.99 9.37
N ASP A 225 7.93 -39.01 10.24
CA ASP A 225 7.48 -38.86 11.63
C ASP A 225 8.40 -38.00 12.51
N ALA A 226 9.59 -37.59 12.02
CA ALA A 226 10.47 -36.65 12.71
C ALA A 226 10.01 -35.19 12.49
N GLU A 227 9.81 -34.78 11.23
CA GLU A 227 9.35 -33.42 10.87
C GLU A 227 7.97 -33.09 11.46
N LYS A 228 7.10 -34.10 11.67
CA LYS A 228 5.82 -33.93 12.38
C LYS A 228 5.97 -33.40 13.81
N ARG A 229 7.06 -33.72 14.52
CA ARG A 229 7.26 -33.32 15.92
C ARG A 229 7.64 -31.85 16.07
N GLU A 230 8.50 -31.34 15.19
CA GLU A 230 8.87 -29.92 15.19
C GLU A 230 7.69 -29.02 14.81
N ALA A 231 6.94 -29.41 13.77
CA ALA A 231 5.74 -28.69 13.35
C ALA A 231 4.63 -28.67 14.43
N PHE A 232 4.56 -29.67 15.30
CA PHE A 232 3.60 -29.71 16.40
C PHE A 232 3.97 -28.71 17.51
N MET A 233 5.24 -28.66 17.92
CA MET A 233 5.69 -27.69 18.94
C MET A 233 5.52 -26.24 18.50
N PHE A 234 5.73 -25.93 17.21
CA PHE A 234 5.53 -24.57 16.70
C PHE A 234 4.05 -24.15 16.76
N LEU A 235 3.12 -25.05 16.41
CA LEU A 235 1.68 -24.81 16.50
C LEU A 235 1.21 -24.64 17.96
N GLU A 236 1.77 -25.41 18.89
CA GLU A 236 1.41 -25.33 20.30
C GLU A 236 1.92 -24.05 20.97
N GLN A 237 3.15 -23.61 20.67
CA GLN A 237 3.64 -22.29 21.08
C GLN A 237 2.84 -21.13 20.48
N THR A 238 2.39 -21.26 19.23
CA THR A 238 1.54 -20.25 18.59
C THR A 238 0.17 -20.16 19.28
N ARG A 239 -0.47 -21.32 19.53
CA ARG A 239 -1.77 -21.42 20.23
C ARG A 239 -1.72 -20.81 21.63
N LEU A 240 -0.63 -21.04 22.37
CA LEU A 240 -0.42 -20.50 23.73
C LEU A 240 -0.16 -18.98 23.76
N ARG A 241 0.28 -18.37 22.65
CA ARG A 241 0.60 -16.93 22.59
C ARG A 241 -0.52 -16.07 22.00
N THR A 242 -1.29 -16.57 21.04
CA THR A 242 -2.34 -15.76 20.37
C THR A 242 -3.74 -16.01 20.91
N GLY A 243 -3.98 -17.13 21.61
CA GLY A 243 -5.32 -17.54 22.06
C GLY A 243 -6.31 -17.90 20.94
N SER A 244 -5.91 -17.74 19.66
CA SER A 244 -6.73 -17.96 18.48
C SER A 244 -6.44 -19.33 17.86
N ALA A 245 -7.40 -20.23 17.92
CA ALA A 245 -7.28 -21.60 17.41
C ALA A 245 -7.60 -21.67 15.91
N CYS A 246 -6.69 -21.21 15.04
CA CYS A 246 -6.82 -21.29 13.58
C CYS A 246 -6.82 -22.72 12.96
N CYS A 247 -6.99 -23.77 13.77
CA CYS A 247 -6.99 -25.18 13.36
C CYS A 247 -8.09 -25.98 14.08
N SER A 248 -9.35 -25.60 13.89
CA SER A 248 -10.48 -26.46 14.21
C SER A 248 -10.59 -27.57 13.15
N VAL A 249 -10.56 -28.83 13.60
CA VAL A 249 -10.78 -30.00 12.73
C VAL A 249 -12.21 -29.97 12.19
N LEU A 250 -12.37 -30.36 10.93
CA LEU A 250 -13.62 -30.31 10.15
C LEU A 250 -14.86 -30.84 10.91
N GLY A 251 -15.78 -29.92 11.20
CA GLY A 251 -17.19 -30.21 11.35
C GLY A 251 -17.96 -29.27 10.42
N LEU A 252 -18.74 -29.81 9.48
CA LEU A 252 -19.60 -28.98 8.63
C LEU A 252 -20.75 -28.40 9.48
N PHE A 253 -20.60 -27.14 9.87
CA PHE A 253 -21.72 -26.30 10.25
C PHE A 253 -21.92 -25.24 9.18
N THR A 254 -22.99 -25.39 8.40
CA THR A 254 -23.55 -24.30 7.59
C THR A 254 -24.22 -23.30 8.53
N LEU A 255 -23.43 -22.38 9.08
CA LEU A 255 -23.92 -21.23 9.83
C LEU A 255 -23.94 -20.01 8.91
N ASP A 256 -25.15 -19.51 8.71
CA ASP A 256 -25.50 -18.37 7.87
C ASP A 256 -24.97 -17.04 8.46
N ARG A 257 -24.67 -16.07 7.58
CA ARG A 257 -24.33 -14.65 7.87
C ARG A 257 -23.26 -14.36 8.94
N ALA A 258 -22.04 -14.00 8.52
CA ALA A 258 -21.23 -12.94 9.15
C ALA A 258 -19.98 -12.51 8.34
N THR A 259 -19.93 -11.22 7.99
CA THR A 259 -18.73 -10.34 7.88
C THR A 259 -17.65 -10.62 6.80
N MET A 260 -17.28 -9.57 6.05
CA MET A 260 -16.35 -9.65 4.91
C MET A 260 -15.63 -8.30 4.69
N PHE A 261 -14.39 -8.08 5.16
CA PHE A 261 -13.61 -6.84 4.96
C PHE A 261 -12.15 -7.09 4.54
N GLN A 262 -11.43 -6.34 3.71
CA GLN A 262 -11.70 -5.43 2.57
C GLN A 262 -10.37 -4.82 2.09
N VAL A 263 -10.02 -4.93 0.79
CA VAL A 263 -9.00 -4.30 -0.14
C VAL A 263 -7.83 -3.39 0.38
N LEU A 264 -7.80 -2.95 1.62
CA LEU A 264 -6.95 -1.88 2.16
C LEU A 264 -5.45 -2.17 2.21
N SER A 265 -4.94 -3.41 2.28
CA SER A 265 -3.48 -3.56 2.44
C SER A 265 -2.69 -2.92 1.29
N ASN A 266 -3.20 -2.94 0.05
CA ASN A 266 -2.51 -2.33 -1.10
C ASN A 266 -3.13 -0.99 -1.50
N VAL A 267 -4.46 -0.83 -1.44
CA VAL A 267 -5.08 0.48 -1.72
C VAL A 267 -4.81 1.47 -0.59
N PHE A 268 -4.90 1.09 0.67
CA PHE A 268 -4.60 1.96 1.82
C PHE A 268 -3.10 2.08 2.08
N SER A 269 -2.23 1.17 1.63
CA SER A 269 -0.79 1.46 1.58
C SER A 269 -0.53 2.62 0.62
N TYR A 270 -0.96 2.47 -0.64
CA TYR A 270 -0.82 3.51 -1.64
C TYR A 270 -1.47 4.84 -1.20
N PHE A 271 -2.71 4.80 -0.72
CA PHE A 271 -3.43 5.98 -0.29
C PHE A 271 -2.95 6.54 1.05
N VAL A 272 -2.54 5.77 2.06
CA VAL A 272 -1.98 6.36 3.30
C VAL A 272 -0.60 6.96 3.04
N VAL A 273 0.23 6.34 2.19
CA VAL A 273 1.53 6.93 1.79
C VAL A 273 1.29 8.25 1.07
N VAL A 274 0.43 8.26 0.05
CA VAL A 274 0.04 9.49 -0.64
C VAL A 274 -0.55 10.49 0.36
N LEU A 275 -1.66 10.18 1.05
CA LEU A 275 -2.38 11.05 1.99
C LEU A 275 -1.59 11.51 3.25
N GLN A 276 -0.37 11.02 3.48
CA GLN A 276 0.46 11.44 4.62
C GLN A 276 1.80 12.06 4.20
N MET A 277 2.19 11.91 2.93
CA MET A 277 3.16 12.80 2.31
C MET A 277 2.71 14.28 2.39
N SER A 278 1.41 14.60 2.51
CA SER A 278 0.92 15.99 2.62
C SER A 278 1.35 16.63 3.93
N ASN A 279 0.97 16.00 5.06
CA ASN A 279 1.36 16.44 6.39
C ASN A 279 2.89 16.56 6.52
N TRP A 280 3.64 15.71 5.82
CA TRP A 280 5.10 15.80 5.75
C TRP A 280 5.60 16.95 4.88
N PHE A 281 5.04 17.16 3.68
CA PHE A 281 5.48 18.25 2.79
C PHE A 281 5.16 19.62 3.40
N ASP A 282 4.03 19.76 4.08
CA ASP A 282 3.69 20.99 4.83
C ASP A 282 4.68 21.24 5.98
N LEU A 283 5.22 20.19 6.61
CA LEU A 283 6.25 20.27 7.66
C LEU A 283 7.65 20.54 7.09
N GLU A 284 8.10 19.83 6.05
CA GLU A 284 9.43 20.01 5.47
C GLU A 284 9.56 21.26 4.60
N VAL A 285 8.49 21.74 3.93
CA VAL A 285 8.52 23.05 3.27
C VAL A 285 8.59 24.17 4.30
N ALA A 286 7.94 24.03 5.46
CA ALA A 286 8.11 24.97 6.57
C ALA A 286 9.56 24.94 7.11
N GLN A 287 10.12 23.75 7.32
CA GLN A 287 11.45 23.59 7.92
C GLN A 287 12.61 23.97 6.96
N ALA A 288 12.51 23.62 5.68
CA ALA A 288 13.47 24.04 4.65
C ALA A 288 13.37 25.54 4.31
N ALA A 289 12.24 26.20 4.62
CA ALA A 289 12.14 27.65 4.55
C ALA A 289 12.86 28.37 5.72
N GLU A 290 13.06 27.69 6.85
CA GLU A 290 13.83 28.20 8.00
C GLU A 290 15.35 27.98 7.82
N ASP A 291 15.76 26.83 7.29
CA ASP A 291 17.19 26.48 7.11
C ASP A 291 17.90 27.24 5.96
N GLY A 292 17.13 27.83 5.03
CA GLY A 292 17.65 28.64 3.92
C GLY A 292 18.34 27.84 2.80
N PRO A 293 18.71 28.51 1.69
CA PRO A 293 19.38 27.85 0.58
C PRO A 293 20.85 27.51 0.91
N LEU A 294 21.19 26.23 0.77
CA LEU A 294 22.56 25.69 0.72
C LEU A 294 23.28 26.08 -0.58
#